data_AF-A0A3N4IPL4-F1
#
_entry.id   AF-A0A3N4IPL4-F1
#
_cell.length_a   1.000
_cell.length_b   1.000
_cell.length_c   1.000
_cell.angle_alpha   90.00
_cell.angle_beta   90.00
_cell.angle_gamma   90.00
#
_symmetry.space_group_name_H-M   'P 1'
#
loop_
_entity.id
_entity.type
_entity.pdbx_description
1 polymer ?
#
loop_
_entity_poly.entity_id
_entity_poly.type
_entity_poly.pdbx_seq_one_letter_code
_entity_poly.pdbx_strand_id
1 'polypeptide(L)'
;MKHIASSEVTFKSLQSWAGSSKLLYARHFFWISTTDKLQKSLSGLYRSLLFQIFQAEPRLILLACPRASVDSLGRKYYQNHAATDAGTTEGLKSILHRVSELVASSTPIDAKLALFIDGLDEYDTSEGGDPSDIAMVVKRLARWKNVKLCVSSRPWSVFSNEFGDGNFQVAIHQFTFDDMKRYASDLLNELSFFRKARQSDTRWTLLPHDIAEKAEGVWLWTSLVSKILVRKVAAGENYSTANAILEKIPQDLDEYFKELVGRSNEQYKGEGARILLLAL
;
A
#
# COMPACT_ATOMS: atom_id res chain seq x y z
N MET A 1 -4.05 -1.75 -0.14
CA MET A 1 -5.17 -0.84 0.21
C MET A 1 -6.39 -0.90 -0.71
N LYS A 2 -6.25 -1.27 -2.00
CA LYS A 2 -7.34 -1.20 -3.02
C LYS A 2 -8.69 -1.79 -2.57
N HIS A 3 -8.70 -3.01 -2.03
CA HIS A 3 -9.94 -3.66 -1.55
C HIS A 3 -10.65 -2.88 -0.44
N ILE A 4 -9.90 -2.35 0.54
CA ILE A 4 -10.48 -1.55 1.63
C ILE A 4 -11.06 -0.26 1.07
N ALA A 5 -10.33 0.39 0.16
CA ALA A 5 -10.72 1.65 -0.46
C ALA A 5 -11.88 1.53 -1.46
N SER A 6 -12.25 0.31 -1.90
CA SER A 6 -13.41 0.07 -2.78
C SER A 6 -14.51 -0.74 -2.11
N SER A 7 -14.36 -1.07 -0.82
CA SER A 7 -15.33 -1.89 -0.09
C SER A 7 -16.60 -1.10 0.25
N GLU A 8 -17.74 -1.71 -0.03
CA GLU A 8 -19.06 -1.15 0.31
C GLU A 8 -19.21 -0.98 1.83
N VAL A 9 -18.64 -1.89 2.62
CA VAL A 9 -18.67 -1.82 4.09
C VAL A 9 -17.89 -0.59 4.59
N THR A 10 -16.71 -0.34 4.01
CA THR A 10 -15.90 0.85 4.31
C THR A 10 -16.68 2.12 3.96
N PHE A 11 -17.26 2.15 2.76
CA PHE A 11 -18.05 3.30 2.31
C PHE A 11 -19.25 3.59 3.21
N LYS A 12 -20.05 2.57 3.56
CA LYS A 12 -21.19 2.71 4.49
C LYS A 12 -20.76 3.24 5.85
N SER A 13 -19.64 2.74 6.38
CA SER A 13 -19.10 3.17 7.67
C SER A 13 -18.65 4.64 7.63
N LEU A 14 -17.98 5.05 6.54
CA LEU A 14 -17.60 6.44 6.32
C LEU A 14 -18.79 7.35 6.09
N GLN A 15 -19.84 6.88 5.41
CA GLN A 15 -21.08 7.62 5.22
C GLN A 15 -21.80 7.83 6.55
N SER A 16 -21.83 6.82 7.42
CA SER A 16 -22.36 6.95 8.78
C SER A 16 -21.58 7.97 9.61
N TRP A 17 -20.24 7.99 9.48
CA TRP A 17 -19.41 9.02 10.11
C TRP A 17 -19.64 10.42 9.52
N ALA A 18 -19.89 10.49 8.20
CA ALA A 18 -20.17 11.74 7.53
C ALA A 18 -21.47 12.39 8.06
N GLY A 19 -22.49 11.57 8.34
CA GLY A 19 -23.79 12.04 8.81
C GLY A 19 -24.54 12.76 7.69
N SER A 20 -24.99 13.98 7.95
CA SER A 20 -25.61 14.85 6.94
C SER A 20 -24.59 15.52 6.01
N SER A 21 -23.33 15.64 6.43
CA SER A 21 -22.27 16.24 5.63
C SER A 21 -22.01 15.42 4.36
N LYS A 22 -21.67 16.10 3.27
CA LYS A 22 -21.27 15.42 2.03
C LYS A 22 -19.95 14.67 2.24
N LEU A 23 -19.94 13.36 1.99
CA LEU A 23 -18.70 12.58 2.02
C LEU A 23 -17.92 12.80 0.71
N LEU A 24 -16.73 13.38 0.83
CA LEU A 24 -15.76 13.49 -0.24
C LEU A 24 -14.75 12.37 -0.09
N TYR A 25 -14.59 11.57 -1.15
CA TYR A 25 -13.80 10.35 -1.11
C TYR A 25 -12.69 10.43 -2.15
N ALA A 26 -11.44 10.35 -1.73
CA ALA A 26 -10.30 10.42 -2.63
C ALA A 26 -9.21 9.41 -2.26
N ARG A 27 -8.54 8.88 -3.29
CA ARG A 27 -7.48 7.88 -3.11
C ARG A 27 -6.30 8.12 -4.02
N HIS A 28 -5.11 7.76 -3.56
CA HIS A 28 -3.90 7.73 -4.36
C HIS A 28 -3.09 6.48 -4.03
N PHE A 29 -2.56 5.82 -5.05
CA PHE A 29 -1.74 4.62 -4.87
C PHE A 29 -0.42 4.90 -5.57
N PHE A 30 0.64 4.95 -4.76
CA PHE A 30 1.98 5.07 -5.30
C PHE A 30 2.36 3.78 -6.03
N TRP A 31 3.16 3.93 -7.08
CA TRP A 31 3.75 2.79 -7.77
C TRP A 31 5.17 3.13 -8.23
N ILE A 32 6.20 2.55 -7.62
CA ILE A 32 7.60 2.93 -7.94
C ILE A 32 8.05 2.41 -9.32
N SER A 33 7.54 1.25 -9.75
CA SER A 33 7.94 0.57 -11.00
C SER A 33 7.30 1.16 -12.27
N THR A 34 6.41 2.15 -12.12
CA THR A 34 5.77 2.81 -13.26
C THR A 34 6.72 3.78 -13.97
N THR A 35 6.54 3.94 -15.28
CA THR A 35 7.27 4.94 -16.07
C THR A 35 6.71 6.36 -15.88
N ASP A 36 5.48 6.48 -15.39
CA ASP A 36 4.82 7.76 -15.14
C ASP A 36 5.25 8.36 -13.80
N LYS A 37 6.10 9.39 -13.85
CA LYS A 37 6.57 10.11 -12.66
C LYS A 37 5.45 10.64 -11.75
N LEU A 38 4.25 10.89 -12.28
CA LEU A 38 3.13 11.35 -11.45
C LEU A 38 2.68 10.27 -10.46
N GLN A 39 2.71 8.99 -10.83
CA GLN A 39 2.27 7.91 -9.95
C GLN A 39 3.22 7.64 -8.78
N LYS A 40 4.39 8.28 -8.74
CA LYS A 40 5.40 8.12 -7.69
C LYS A 40 5.87 9.43 -7.07
N SER A 41 5.15 10.54 -7.27
CA SER A 41 5.54 11.88 -6.80
C SER A 41 4.45 12.60 -6.01
N LEU A 42 4.85 13.56 -5.18
CA LEU A 42 3.92 14.44 -4.45
C LEU A 42 2.99 15.22 -5.39
N SER A 43 3.49 15.61 -6.57
CA SER A 43 2.67 16.29 -7.58
C SER A 43 1.50 15.42 -8.01
N GLY A 44 1.74 14.14 -8.30
CA GLY A 44 0.65 13.25 -8.68
C GLY A 44 -0.25 12.86 -7.52
N LEU A 45 0.26 12.76 -6.29
CA LEU A 45 -0.57 12.65 -5.08
C LEU A 45 -1.57 13.82 -5.01
N TYR A 46 -1.09 15.05 -5.04
CA TYR A 46 -1.96 16.23 -4.92
C TYR A 46 -2.93 16.34 -6.09
N ARG A 47 -2.47 16.11 -7.33
CA ARG A 47 -3.34 16.12 -8.52
C ARG A 47 -4.45 15.07 -8.40
N SER A 48 -4.11 13.84 -8.00
CA SER A 48 -5.07 12.74 -7.87
C SER A 48 -6.14 13.04 -6.82
N LEU A 49 -5.73 13.55 -5.66
CA LEU A 49 -6.66 13.92 -4.58
C LEU A 49 -7.54 15.10 -5.00
N LEU A 50 -6.94 16.19 -5.48
CA LEU A 50 -7.68 17.39 -5.90
C LEU A 50 -8.67 17.08 -7.02
N PHE A 51 -8.27 16.30 -8.02
CA PHE A 51 -9.15 15.91 -9.11
C PHE A 51 -10.41 15.20 -8.60
N GLN A 52 -10.26 14.17 -7.76
CA GLN A 52 -11.39 13.41 -7.21
C GLN A 52 -12.28 14.28 -6.32
N ILE A 53 -11.67 15.13 -5.48
CA ILE A 53 -12.39 16.07 -4.61
C ILE A 53 -13.21 17.06 -5.43
N PHE A 54 -12.61 17.67 -6.44
CA PHE A 54 -13.26 18.65 -7.30
C PHE A 54 -14.32 18.04 -8.21
N GLN A 55 -14.11 16.81 -8.67
CA GLN A 55 -15.13 16.07 -9.41
C GLN A 55 -16.36 15.81 -8.53
N ALA A 56 -16.16 15.46 -7.26
CA ALA A 56 -17.26 15.22 -6.32
C ALA A 56 -17.95 16.52 -5.87
N GLU A 57 -17.20 17.62 -5.68
CA GLU A 57 -17.73 18.92 -5.27
C GLU A 57 -17.08 20.07 -6.07
N PRO A 58 -17.62 20.39 -7.26
CA PRO A 58 -17.05 21.40 -8.15
C PRO A 58 -17.01 22.82 -7.58
N ARG A 59 -17.86 23.15 -6.59
CA ARG A 59 -17.83 24.47 -5.94
C ARG A 59 -16.49 24.72 -5.25
N LEU A 60 -15.78 23.68 -4.81
CA LEU A 60 -14.44 23.81 -4.23
C LEU A 60 -13.43 24.38 -5.22
N ILE A 61 -13.58 24.15 -6.53
CA ILE A 61 -12.69 24.75 -7.54
C ILE A 61 -12.79 26.28 -7.45
N LEU A 62 -14.02 26.80 -7.40
CA LEU A 62 -14.27 28.23 -7.38
C LEU A 62 -13.79 28.91 -6.10
N LEU A 63 -13.72 28.17 -4.99
CA LEU A 63 -13.38 28.68 -3.66
C LEU A 63 -11.89 28.50 -3.31
N ALA A 64 -11.29 27.38 -3.72
CA ALA A 64 -9.91 27.02 -3.37
C ALA A 64 -8.88 27.44 -4.43
N CYS A 65 -9.25 27.43 -5.72
CA CYS A 65 -8.30 27.76 -6.78
C CYS A 65 -8.11 29.28 -6.91
N PRO A 66 -6.87 29.74 -7.21
CA PRO A 66 -6.62 31.14 -7.49
C PRO A 66 -7.42 31.63 -8.70
N ARG A 67 -8.09 32.79 -8.58
CA ARG A 67 -8.80 33.43 -9.70
C ARG A 67 -7.92 34.49 -10.36
N ALA A 68 -7.78 34.40 -11.68
CA ALA A 68 -7.25 35.50 -12.46
C ALA A 68 -8.26 36.65 -12.41
N SER A 69 -7.79 37.81 -11.97
CA SER A 69 -8.50 39.09 -12.02
C SER A 69 -7.79 40.00 -13.01
N VAL A 70 -8.49 41.03 -13.47
CA VAL A 70 -7.94 42.00 -14.41
C VAL A 70 -7.99 43.36 -13.73
N ASP A 71 -6.87 44.08 -13.72
CA ASP A 71 -6.84 45.45 -13.19
C ASP A 71 -7.46 46.44 -14.18
N SER A 72 -7.60 47.69 -13.77
CA SER A 72 -8.12 48.78 -14.61
C SER A 72 -7.26 49.07 -15.84
N LEU A 73 -6.05 48.50 -15.93
CA LEU A 73 -5.12 48.61 -17.04
C LEU A 73 -5.12 47.36 -17.94
N GLY A 74 -6.03 46.41 -17.71
CA GLY A 74 -6.11 45.17 -18.49
C GLY A 74 -5.06 44.11 -18.12
N ARG A 75 -4.27 44.32 -17.05
CA ARG A 75 -3.26 43.35 -16.61
C ARG A 75 -3.93 42.27 -15.80
N LYS A 76 -3.67 41.01 -16.19
CA LYS A 76 -4.07 39.85 -15.40
C LYS A 76 -3.21 39.80 -14.15
N TYR A 77 -3.83 39.99 -13.00
CA TYR A 77 -3.23 39.71 -11.70
C TYR A 77 -4.12 38.72 -10.99
N TYR A 78 -3.55 37.91 -10.12
CA TYR A 78 -4.36 36.99 -9.34
C TYR A 78 -4.57 37.59 -7.95
N GLN A 79 -5.81 37.58 -7.48
CA GLN A 79 -6.21 38.20 -6.21
C GLN A 79 -5.53 37.56 -4.97
N ASN A 80 -4.82 36.44 -5.15
CA ASN A 80 -3.97 35.84 -4.14
C ASN A 80 -2.55 35.75 -4.70
N HIS A 81 -1.54 36.29 -4.01
CA HIS A 81 -0.12 36.19 -4.38
C HIS A 81 0.41 34.74 -4.54
N ALA A 82 -0.42 33.72 -4.28
CA ALA A 82 -0.12 32.30 -4.47
C ALA A 82 -0.38 31.77 -5.90
N ALA A 83 -0.80 32.62 -6.83
CA ALA A 83 -1.38 32.17 -8.09
C ALA A 83 -0.44 32.00 -9.27
N THR A 84 0.86 32.20 -9.08
CA THR A 84 1.84 31.95 -10.14
C THR A 84 2.09 30.46 -10.38
N ASP A 85 1.55 29.56 -9.55
CA ASP A 85 2.13 28.21 -9.47
C ASP A 85 1.12 27.05 -9.37
N ALA A 86 -0.15 27.21 -9.78
CA ALA A 86 -1.14 26.11 -9.74
C ALA A 86 -0.71 24.86 -10.54
N GLY A 87 0.29 24.97 -11.43
CA GLY A 87 0.91 23.86 -12.14
C GLY A 87 2.02 23.13 -11.38
N THR A 88 2.56 23.73 -10.30
CA THR A 88 3.65 23.18 -9.49
C THR A 88 3.16 22.43 -8.27
N THR A 89 4.03 21.60 -7.70
CA THR A 89 3.76 20.83 -6.49
C THR A 89 3.35 21.72 -5.30
N GLU A 90 4.00 22.87 -5.11
CA GLU A 90 3.69 23.79 -4.01
C GLU A 90 2.36 24.52 -4.22
N GLY A 91 2.03 24.90 -5.45
CA GLY A 91 0.71 25.46 -5.75
C GLY A 91 -0.42 24.45 -5.50
N LEU A 92 -0.24 23.19 -5.93
CA LEU A 92 -1.20 22.12 -5.67
C LEU A 92 -1.38 21.85 -4.17
N LYS A 93 -0.29 21.83 -3.42
CA LYS A 93 -0.31 21.73 -1.95
C LYS A 93 -1.06 22.89 -1.30
N SER A 94 -0.84 24.11 -1.77
CA SER A 94 -1.57 25.31 -1.29
C SER A 94 -3.07 25.21 -1.57
N ILE A 95 -3.46 24.74 -2.76
CA ILE A 95 -4.87 24.53 -3.10
C ILE A 95 -5.49 23.46 -2.19
N LEU A 96 -4.81 22.34 -1.97
CA LEU A 96 -5.32 21.29 -1.09
C LEU A 96 -5.44 21.76 0.36
N HIS A 97 -4.51 22.61 0.83
CA HIS A 97 -4.64 23.26 2.13
C HIS A 97 -5.88 24.16 2.22
N ARG A 98 -6.16 24.96 1.19
CA ARG A 98 -7.38 25.80 1.15
C ARG A 98 -8.66 24.94 1.16
N VAL A 99 -8.65 23.80 0.47
CA VAL A 99 -9.76 22.83 0.53
C VAL A 99 -9.96 22.35 1.97
N SER A 100 -8.90 22.04 2.70
CA SER A 100 -9.02 21.57 4.08
C SER A 100 -9.57 22.64 5.02
N GLU A 101 -9.20 23.91 4.83
CA GLU A 101 -9.76 25.04 5.59
C GLU A 101 -11.27 25.20 5.35
N LEU A 102 -11.71 25.07 4.08
CA LEU A 102 -13.12 25.13 3.71
C LEU A 102 -13.95 23.95 4.27
N VAL A 103 -13.37 22.75 4.29
CA VAL A 103 -13.97 21.55 4.87
C VAL A 103 -14.02 21.66 6.41
N ALA A 104 -13.01 22.25 7.03
CA ALA A 104 -12.95 22.44 8.47
C ALA A 104 -13.96 23.48 8.97
N SER A 105 -14.20 24.55 8.22
CA SER A 105 -15.18 25.58 8.59
C SER A 105 -16.63 25.13 8.42
N SER A 106 -16.88 24.09 7.61
CA SER A 106 -18.23 23.62 7.23
C SER A 106 -19.10 24.69 6.53
N THR A 107 -18.48 25.79 6.08
CA THR A 107 -19.14 26.90 5.39
C THR A 107 -18.22 27.47 4.29
N PRO A 108 -18.69 27.63 3.04
CA PRO A 108 -20.05 27.39 2.55
C PRO A 108 -20.33 25.91 2.18
N ILE A 109 -19.40 25.00 2.46
CA ILE A 109 -19.50 23.59 2.08
C ILE A 109 -19.47 22.74 3.34
N ASP A 110 -20.59 22.09 3.66
CA ASP A 110 -20.66 21.05 4.69
C ASP A 110 -20.22 19.70 4.08
N ALA A 111 -18.95 19.37 4.29
CA ALA A 111 -18.35 18.16 3.78
C ALA A 111 -17.36 17.54 4.77
N LYS A 112 -17.12 16.25 4.62
CA LYS A 112 -16.09 15.49 5.33
C LYS A 112 -15.26 14.71 4.33
N LEU A 113 -13.96 14.61 4.56
CA LEU A 113 -13.01 14.02 3.63
C LEU A 113 -12.54 12.65 4.12
N ALA A 114 -12.58 11.65 3.26
CA ALA A 114 -11.96 10.35 3.48
C ALA A 114 -10.84 10.16 2.45
N LEU A 115 -9.62 9.98 2.94
CA LEU A 115 -8.40 9.87 2.14
C LEU A 115 -7.76 8.49 2.32
N PHE A 116 -7.40 7.86 1.20
CA PHE A 116 -6.66 6.59 1.17
C PHE A 116 -5.36 6.76 0.39
N ILE A 117 -4.22 6.50 1.01
CA ILE A 117 -2.91 6.62 0.37
C ILE A 117 -2.13 5.29 0.54
N ASP A 118 -1.91 4.57 -0.55
CA ASP A 118 -1.20 3.28 -0.54
C ASP A 118 0.24 3.42 -1.03
N GLY A 119 1.17 2.68 -0.41
CA GLY A 119 2.55 2.57 -0.84
C GLY A 119 3.41 3.79 -0.51
N LEU A 120 3.40 4.31 0.73
CA LEU A 120 4.24 5.48 1.05
C LEU A 120 5.74 5.22 0.80
N ASP A 121 6.19 3.97 0.93
CA ASP A 121 7.56 3.52 0.60
C ASP A 121 7.87 3.51 -0.90
N GLU A 122 6.86 3.63 -1.75
CA GLU A 122 6.99 3.72 -3.21
C GLU A 122 7.05 5.18 -3.72
N TYR A 123 7.16 6.15 -2.81
CA TYR A 123 7.44 7.53 -3.14
C TYR A 123 8.87 7.68 -3.69
N ASP A 124 8.98 8.25 -4.90
CA ASP A 124 10.25 8.45 -5.57
C ASP A 124 11.01 9.66 -5.00
N THR A 125 12.17 9.38 -4.42
CA THR A 125 13.09 10.36 -3.83
C THR A 125 14.30 10.66 -4.73
N SER A 126 14.38 10.06 -5.93
CA SER A 126 15.55 10.15 -6.81
C SER A 126 15.87 11.56 -7.31
N GLU A 127 14.89 12.47 -7.33
CA GLU A 127 15.06 13.88 -7.71
C GLU A 127 15.30 14.81 -6.50
N GLY A 128 15.96 14.30 -5.45
CA GLY A 128 16.40 15.09 -4.29
C GLY A 128 15.37 15.25 -3.18
N GLY A 129 14.39 14.33 -3.09
CA GLY A 129 13.45 14.24 -1.98
C GLY A 129 13.96 13.31 -0.86
N ASP A 130 13.27 13.32 0.28
CA ASP A 130 13.52 12.40 1.39
C ASP A 130 12.24 11.62 1.74
N PRO A 131 12.32 10.33 2.15
CA PRO A 131 11.13 9.59 2.58
C PRO A 131 10.33 10.28 3.72
N SER A 132 10.98 11.13 4.51
CA SER A 132 10.32 11.97 5.52
C SER A 132 9.39 13.03 4.93
N ASP A 133 9.57 13.44 3.66
CA ASP A 133 8.69 14.41 3.00
C ASP A 133 7.26 13.90 2.92
N ILE A 134 7.08 12.65 2.47
CA ILE A 134 5.75 12.03 2.40
C ILE A 134 5.18 11.77 3.80
N ALA A 135 6.02 11.40 4.77
CA ALA A 135 5.59 11.25 6.17
C ALA A 135 5.07 12.58 6.74
N MET A 136 5.76 13.68 6.47
CA MET A 136 5.34 15.02 6.87
C MET A 136 4.02 15.44 6.20
N VAL A 137 3.82 15.10 4.92
CA VAL A 137 2.54 15.33 4.23
C VAL A 137 1.41 14.56 4.93
N VAL A 138 1.60 13.27 5.19
CA VAL A 138 0.61 12.43 5.89
C VAL A 138 0.28 12.99 7.28
N LYS A 139 1.30 13.39 8.06
CA LYS A 139 1.09 14.04 9.37
C LYS A 139 0.29 15.33 9.28
N ARG A 140 0.50 16.14 8.22
CA ARG A 140 -0.28 17.36 7.98
C ARG A 140 -1.73 17.04 7.64
N LEU A 141 -1.98 16.07 6.76
CA LEU A 141 -3.32 15.62 6.39
C LEU A 141 -4.08 15.09 7.62
N ALA A 142 -3.42 14.31 8.48
CA ALA A 142 -4.02 13.72 9.68
C ALA A 142 -4.47 14.77 10.72
N ARG A 143 -3.92 15.99 10.69
CA ARG A 143 -4.29 17.09 11.60
C ARG A 143 -5.55 17.84 11.15
N TRP A 144 -6.05 17.59 9.95
CA TRP A 144 -7.20 18.30 9.43
C TRP A 144 -8.49 17.88 10.15
N LYS A 145 -9.32 18.85 10.49
CA LYS A 145 -10.67 18.60 11.00
C LYS A 145 -11.53 18.02 9.89
N ASN A 146 -12.51 17.19 10.27
CA ASN A 146 -13.44 16.57 9.31
C ASN A 146 -12.74 15.67 8.28
N VAL A 147 -11.58 15.11 8.61
CA VAL A 147 -10.82 14.21 7.74
C VAL A 147 -10.58 12.86 8.42
N LYS A 148 -10.77 11.77 7.67
CA LYS A 148 -10.25 10.45 7.99
C LYS A 148 -9.19 10.09 6.96
N LEU A 149 -8.04 9.62 7.44
CA LEU A 149 -6.91 9.23 6.62
C LEU A 149 -6.55 7.78 6.92
N CYS A 150 -6.42 6.98 5.86
CA CYS A 150 -5.92 5.62 5.93
C CYS A 150 -4.71 5.54 5.00
N VAL A 151 -3.55 5.16 5.55
CA VAL A 151 -2.31 5.02 4.80
C VAL A 151 -1.72 3.62 4.97
N SER A 152 -0.92 3.18 4.00
CA SER A 152 -0.14 1.95 4.09
C SER A 152 1.27 2.14 3.54
N SER A 153 2.21 1.43 4.16
CA SER A 153 3.61 1.35 3.73
C SER A 153 4.21 0.01 4.15
N ARG A 154 5.36 -0.34 3.57
CA ARG A 154 6.27 -1.31 4.17
C ARG A 154 6.78 -0.81 5.55
N PRO A 155 7.24 -1.71 6.44
CA PRO A 155 7.71 -1.35 7.78
C PRO A 155 9.11 -0.73 7.78
N TRP A 156 9.36 0.26 6.92
CA TRP A 156 10.62 0.99 6.90
C TRP A 156 10.78 1.85 8.14
N SER A 157 12.02 2.02 8.62
CA SER A 157 12.34 2.74 9.85
C SER A 157 11.76 4.16 9.88
N VAL A 158 11.77 4.88 8.76
CA VAL A 158 11.17 6.22 8.65
C VAL A 158 9.68 6.19 9.02
N PHE A 159 8.90 5.25 8.52
CA PHE A 159 7.47 5.18 8.81
C PHE A 159 7.18 4.59 10.19
N SER A 160 7.96 3.60 10.61
CA SER A 160 7.85 3.03 11.97
C SER A 160 8.16 4.08 13.05
N ASN A 161 9.17 4.93 12.85
CA ASN A 161 9.49 6.00 13.79
C ASN A 161 8.43 7.11 13.80
N GLU A 162 7.86 7.41 12.62
CA GLU A 162 6.92 8.52 12.49
C GLU A 162 5.48 8.15 12.90
N PHE A 163 5.09 6.88 12.78
CA PHE A 163 3.72 6.39 12.96
C PHE A 163 3.56 5.20 13.92
N GLY A 164 4.65 4.54 14.32
CA GLY A 164 4.63 3.23 15.00
C GLY A 164 4.09 3.22 16.42
N ASP A 165 4.12 4.36 17.12
CA ASP A 165 3.57 4.50 18.48
C ASP A 165 2.06 4.80 18.48
N GLY A 166 1.40 4.73 17.32
CA GLY A 166 0.00 5.09 17.16
C GLY A 166 -0.97 3.98 17.57
N ASN A 167 -2.05 4.34 18.28
CA ASN A 167 -3.15 3.43 18.63
C ASN A 167 -3.98 2.92 17.42
N PHE A 168 -3.69 3.39 16.20
CA PHE A 168 -4.47 3.12 14.98
C PHE A 168 -3.59 2.52 13.87
N GLN A 169 -2.76 1.54 14.23
CA GLN A 169 -1.93 0.77 13.30
C GLN A 169 -2.44 -0.67 13.19
N VAL A 170 -2.39 -1.21 11.97
CA VAL A 170 -2.62 -2.63 11.71
C VAL A 170 -1.38 -3.20 11.02
N ALA A 171 -0.61 -4.00 11.74
CA ALA A 171 0.52 -4.73 11.20
C ALA A 171 0.02 -6.01 10.52
N ILE A 172 -0.23 -5.96 9.20
CA ILE A 172 -0.88 -7.05 8.44
C ILE A 172 -0.19 -8.40 8.68
N HIS A 173 1.14 -8.43 8.72
CA HIS A 173 1.92 -9.66 8.93
C HIS A 173 1.61 -10.37 10.27
N GLN A 174 1.15 -9.64 11.29
CA GLN A 174 0.74 -10.23 12.58
C GLN A 174 -0.63 -10.92 12.49
N PHE A 175 -1.46 -10.57 11.51
CA PHE A 175 -2.80 -11.11 11.33
C PHE A 175 -2.87 -12.21 10.26
N THR A 176 -1.80 -12.42 9.47
CA THR A 176 -1.77 -13.44 8.41
C THR A 176 -1.11 -14.75 8.83
N PHE A 177 -0.45 -14.80 10.00
CA PHE A 177 0.28 -15.97 10.46
C PHE A 177 -0.59 -17.24 10.53
N ASP A 178 -1.75 -17.16 11.20
CA ASP A 178 -2.63 -18.32 11.35
C ASP A 178 -3.21 -18.79 10.01
N ASP A 179 -3.52 -17.87 9.11
CA ASP A 179 -3.99 -18.18 7.76
C ASP A 179 -2.90 -18.86 6.92
N MET A 180 -1.65 -18.39 7.02
CA MET A 180 -0.49 -19.00 6.35
C MET A 180 -0.21 -20.40 6.87
N LYS A 181 -0.20 -20.57 8.20
CA LYS A 181 -0.03 -21.86 8.87
C LYS A 181 -1.13 -22.83 8.46
N ARG A 182 -2.38 -22.37 8.43
CA ARG A 182 -3.53 -23.15 7.99
C ARG A 182 -3.39 -23.56 6.53
N TYR A 183 -3.05 -22.62 5.64
CA TYR A 183 -2.83 -22.90 4.22
C TYR A 183 -1.76 -23.99 4.01
N ALA A 184 -0.60 -23.86 4.67
CA ALA A 184 0.47 -24.83 4.59
C ALA A 184 0.03 -26.20 5.15
N SER A 185 -0.69 -26.20 6.27
CA SER A 185 -1.21 -27.43 6.88
C SER A 185 -2.24 -28.11 5.98
N ASP A 186 -3.16 -27.36 5.37
CA ASP A 186 -4.23 -27.90 4.52
C ASP A 186 -3.62 -28.58 3.30
N LEU A 187 -2.65 -27.93 2.63
CA LEU A 187 -1.91 -28.51 1.50
C LEU A 187 -1.14 -29.79 1.88
N LEU A 188 -0.43 -29.79 3.02
CA LEU A 188 0.31 -30.97 3.46
C LEU A 188 -0.64 -32.11 3.86
N ASN A 189 -1.79 -31.78 4.46
CA ASN A 189 -2.80 -32.76 4.87
C ASN A 189 -3.49 -33.44 3.68
N GLU A 190 -3.40 -32.92 2.45
CA GLU A 190 -3.86 -33.63 1.25
C GLU A 190 -3.09 -34.96 1.05
N LEU A 191 -1.82 -35.00 1.44
CA LEU A 191 -0.95 -36.16 1.29
C LEU A 191 -1.25 -37.24 2.34
N SER A 192 -1.64 -38.43 1.89
CA SER A 192 -1.84 -39.60 2.77
C SER A 192 -0.58 -39.97 3.54
N PHE A 193 0.60 -39.81 2.91
CA PHE A 193 1.89 -40.01 3.56
C PHE A 193 2.09 -39.06 4.72
N PHE A 194 1.85 -37.76 4.54
CA PHE A 194 1.99 -36.75 5.60
C PHE A 194 1.07 -37.05 6.78
N ARG A 195 -0.19 -37.42 6.53
CA ARG A 195 -1.14 -37.80 7.59
C ARG A 195 -0.64 -38.96 8.44
N LYS A 196 -0.01 -39.97 7.82
CA LYS A 196 0.61 -41.11 8.53
C LYS A 196 1.90 -40.69 9.25
N ALA A 197 2.77 -39.97 8.57
CA ALA A 197 4.06 -39.53 9.10
C ALA A 197 3.88 -38.65 10.35
N ARG A 198 2.85 -37.80 10.37
CA ARG A 198 2.47 -36.96 11.52
C ARG A 198 2.02 -37.75 12.75
N GLN A 199 1.45 -38.94 12.56
CA GLN A 199 1.08 -39.83 13.68
C GLN A 199 2.31 -40.52 14.27
N SER A 200 3.30 -40.82 13.43
CA SER A 200 4.54 -41.50 13.85
C SER A 200 5.62 -40.55 14.38
N ASP A 201 5.67 -39.32 13.88
CA ASP A 201 6.65 -38.31 14.26
C ASP A 201 5.95 -36.95 14.45
N THR A 202 5.90 -36.49 15.70
CA THR A 202 5.22 -35.25 16.08
C THR A 202 5.89 -34.01 15.51
N ARG A 203 7.15 -34.07 15.07
CA ARG A 203 7.82 -32.90 14.46
C ARG A 203 7.13 -32.42 13.19
N TRP A 204 6.44 -33.30 12.45
CA TRP A 204 5.63 -32.90 11.30
C TRP A 204 4.50 -31.92 11.64
N THR A 205 4.09 -31.81 12.91
CA THR A 205 3.12 -30.77 13.33
C THR A 205 3.72 -29.37 13.37
N LEU A 206 5.05 -29.27 13.46
CA LEU A 206 5.78 -28.00 13.48
C LEU A 206 5.99 -27.46 12.06
N LEU A 207 6.11 -28.32 11.05
CA LEU A 207 6.42 -27.88 9.68
C LEU A 207 5.48 -26.78 9.14
N PRO A 208 4.14 -26.83 9.30
CA PRO A 208 3.26 -25.72 8.89
C PRO A 208 3.50 -24.42 9.67
N HIS A 209 3.85 -24.55 10.96
CA HIS A 209 4.20 -23.40 11.80
C HIS A 209 5.51 -22.77 11.30
N ASP A 210 6.55 -23.57 11.08
CA ASP A 210 7.87 -23.09 10.65
C ASP A 210 7.80 -22.42 9.27
N ILE A 211 6.95 -22.92 8.36
CA ILE A 211 6.65 -22.26 7.08
C ILE A 211 6.04 -20.87 7.32
N ALA A 212 5.03 -20.77 8.19
CA ALA A 212 4.34 -19.50 8.45
C ALA A 212 5.23 -18.48 9.17
N GLU A 213 6.06 -18.94 10.11
CA GLU A 213 7.03 -18.11 10.82
C GLU A 213 8.08 -17.56 9.85
N LYS A 214 8.67 -18.45 9.05
CA LYS A 214 9.73 -18.09 8.11
C LYS A 214 9.24 -17.20 6.97
N ALA A 215 7.94 -17.21 6.67
CA ALA A 215 7.34 -16.36 5.64
C ALA A 215 7.29 -14.87 6.01
N GLU A 216 7.40 -14.51 7.29
CA GLU A 216 7.35 -13.11 7.78
C GLU A 216 6.15 -12.30 7.23
N GLY A 217 5.01 -12.97 7.06
CA GLY A 217 3.80 -12.35 6.52
C GLY A 217 3.76 -12.20 4.99
N VAL A 218 4.72 -12.75 4.26
CA VAL A 218 4.75 -12.78 2.78
C VAL A 218 3.95 -13.98 2.24
N TRP A 219 2.72 -13.71 1.78
CA TRP A 219 1.82 -14.76 1.30
C TRP A 219 2.34 -15.50 0.07
N LEU A 220 2.99 -14.79 -0.86
CA LEU A 220 3.58 -15.39 -2.05
C LEU A 220 4.66 -16.42 -1.69
N TRP A 221 5.53 -16.06 -0.74
CA TRP A 221 6.56 -16.97 -0.21
C TRP A 221 5.92 -18.22 0.38
N THR A 222 4.92 -18.05 1.26
CA THR A 222 4.17 -19.16 1.87
C THR A 222 3.60 -20.10 0.79
N SER A 223 2.99 -19.54 -0.25
CA SER A 223 2.39 -20.30 -1.35
C SER A 223 3.42 -21.13 -2.13
N LEU A 224 4.56 -20.53 -2.47
CA LEU A 224 5.62 -21.17 -3.24
C LEU A 224 6.33 -22.26 -2.44
N VAL A 225 6.71 -21.95 -1.19
CA VAL A 225 7.44 -22.88 -0.32
C VAL A 225 6.57 -24.07 0.08
N SER A 226 5.30 -23.84 0.43
CA SER A 226 4.38 -24.94 0.73
C SER A 226 4.27 -25.92 -0.44
N LYS A 227 4.16 -25.43 -1.68
CA LYS A 227 4.10 -26.28 -2.87
C LYS A 227 5.40 -27.06 -3.12
N ILE A 228 6.56 -26.45 -2.85
CA ILE A 228 7.85 -27.15 -2.93
C ILE A 228 7.91 -28.28 -1.91
N LEU A 229 7.55 -28.00 -0.66
CA LEU A 229 7.60 -28.99 0.42
C LEU A 229 6.60 -30.11 0.19
N VAL A 230 5.37 -29.82 -0.26
CA VAL A 230 4.37 -30.84 -0.64
C VAL A 230 4.95 -31.81 -1.67
N ARG A 231 5.62 -31.32 -2.72
CA ARG A 231 6.25 -32.20 -3.73
C ARG A 231 7.34 -33.09 -3.14
N LYS A 232 8.12 -32.59 -2.19
CA LYS A 232 9.19 -33.35 -1.53
C LYS A 232 8.64 -34.38 -0.56
N VAL A 233 7.65 -34.01 0.24
CA VAL A 233 6.96 -34.93 1.15
C VAL A 233 6.23 -36.03 0.36
N ALA A 234 5.62 -35.69 -0.78
CA ALA A 234 5.01 -36.67 -1.68
C ALA A 234 6.00 -37.70 -2.25
N ALA A 235 7.29 -37.36 -2.34
CA ALA A 235 8.36 -38.27 -2.74
C ALA A 235 8.83 -39.21 -1.61
N GLY A 236 8.22 -39.13 -0.42
CA GLY A 236 8.55 -40.00 0.72
C GLY A 236 9.72 -39.49 1.58
N GLU A 237 10.10 -38.22 1.44
CA GLU A 237 11.17 -37.61 2.24
C GLU A 237 10.81 -37.56 3.73
N ASN A 238 11.82 -37.74 4.59
CA ASN A 238 11.65 -37.65 6.04
C ASN A 238 11.62 -36.19 6.52
N TYR A 239 11.25 -35.99 7.80
CA TYR A 239 11.14 -34.66 8.40
C TYR A 239 12.44 -33.86 8.31
N SER A 240 13.58 -34.49 8.63
CA SER A 240 14.88 -33.81 8.63
C SER A 240 15.24 -33.27 7.25
N THR A 241 14.95 -34.01 6.17
CA THR A 241 15.16 -33.53 4.80
C THR A 241 14.21 -32.37 4.47
N ALA A 242 12.92 -32.49 4.80
CA ALA A 242 11.95 -31.43 4.56
C ALA A 242 12.33 -30.13 5.30
N ASN A 243 12.72 -30.24 6.57
CA ASN A 243 13.19 -29.12 7.38
C ASN A 243 14.48 -28.51 6.80
N ALA A 244 15.45 -29.33 6.38
CA ALA A 244 16.68 -28.83 5.76
C ALA A 244 16.42 -28.09 4.44
N ILE A 245 15.39 -28.48 3.68
CA ILE A 245 14.95 -27.76 2.48
C ILE A 245 14.33 -26.42 2.87
N LEU A 246 13.42 -26.41 3.85
CA LEU A 246 12.85 -25.17 4.38
C LEU A 246 13.95 -24.21 4.87
N GLU A 247 14.99 -24.75 5.53
CA GLU A 247 16.10 -23.94 6.03
C GLU A 247 16.92 -23.28 4.92
N LYS A 248 17.09 -23.95 3.78
CA LYS A 248 17.86 -23.44 2.63
C LYS A 248 17.12 -22.42 1.79
N ILE A 249 15.80 -22.29 1.93
CA ILE A 249 15.03 -21.34 1.13
C ILE A 249 15.25 -19.91 1.69
N PRO A 250 15.72 -18.96 0.87
CA PRO A 250 15.85 -17.56 1.28
C PRO A 250 14.49 -16.99 1.69
N GLN A 251 14.45 -16.23 2.78
CA GLN A 251 13.23 -15.52 3.21
C GLN A 251 12.93 -14.32 2.31
N ASP A 252 13.98 -13.63 1.88
CA ASP A 252 13.87 -12.51 0.96
C ASP A 252 13.42 -13.00 -0.43
N LEU A 253 12.34 -12.39 -0.95
CA LEU A 253 11.78 -12.79 -2.24
C LEU A 253 12.74 -12.50 -3.39
N ASP A 254 13.54 -11.44 -3.34
CA ASP A 254 14.47 -11.12 -4.41
C ASP A 254 15.61 -12.15 -4.47
N GLU A 255 16.15 -12.55 -3.32
CA GLU A 255 17.10 -13.66 -3.22
C GLU A 255 16.49 -14.98 -3.69
N TYR A 256 15.25 -15.26 -3.27
CA TYR A 256 14.51 -16.44 -3.73
C TYR A 256 14.33 -16.44 -5.25
N PHE A 257 13.93 -15.32 -5.86
CA PHE A 257 13.78 -15.21 -7.30
C PHE A 257 15.11 -15.31 -8.03
N LYS A 258 16.19 -14.73 -7.48
CA LYS A 258 17.56 -14.90 -8.03
C LYS A 258 17.96 -16.36 -8.05
N GLU A 259 17.72 -17.11 -6.97
CA GLU A 259 17.98 -18.55 -6.95
C GLU A 259 17.13 -19.31 -7.97
N LEU A 260 15.84 -18.97 -8.08
CA LEU A 260 14.91 -19.64 -8.99
C LEU A 260 15.30 -19.42 -10.44
N VAL A 261 15.63 -18.17 -10.82
CA VAL A 261 16.18 -17.83 -12.14
C VAL A 261 17.51 -18.52 -12.36
N GLY A 262 18.41 -18.53 -11.37
CA GLY A 262 19.71 -19.20 -11.45
C GLY A 262 19.61 -20.71 -11.71
N ARG A 263 18.60 -21.38 -11.14
CA ARG A 263 18.33 -22.82 -11.33
C ARG A 263 17.54 -23.14 -12.59
N SER A 264 16.93 -22.15 -13.24
CA SER A 264 16.13 -22.37 -14.44
C SER A 264 17.01 -22.66 -15.66
N ASN A 265 16.50 -23.46 -16.60
CA ASN A 265 17.20 -23.78 -17.84
C ASN A 265 17.42 -22.49 -18.63
N GLU A 266 18.64 -22.31 -19.17
CA GLU A 266 19.09 -21.12 -19.89
C GLU A 266 18.09 -20.69 -20.98
N GLN A 267 17.46 -21.67 -21.64
CA GLN A 267 16.46 -21.44 -22.68
C GLN A 267 15.20 -20.71 -22.17
N TYR A 268 14.81 -20.90 -20.91
CA TYR A 268 13.60 -20.33 -20.32
C TYR A 268 13.87 -19.15 -19.39
N LYS A 269 15.15 -18.80 -19.11
CA LYS A 269 15.51 -17.68 -18.24
C LYS A 269 14.91 -16.36 -18.69
N GLY A 270 15.00 -16.06 -19.99
CA GLY A 270 14.46 -14.81 -20.55
C GLY A 270 12.94 -14.71 -20.45
N GLU A 271 12.24 -15.82 -20.65
CA GLU A 271 10.77 -15.87 -20.53
C GLU A 271 10.33 -15.82 -19.07
N GLY A 272 11.00 -16.55 -18.18
CA GLY A 272 10.77 -16.50 -16.74
C GLY A 272 10.99 -15.11 -16.15
N ALA A 273 12.06 -14.41 -16.56
CA ALA A 273 12.31 -13.03 -16.13
C ALA A 273 11.21 -12.06 -16.59
N ARG A 274 10.69 -12.22 -17.82
CA ARG A 274 9.57 -11.40 -18.33
C ARG A 274 8.28 -11.66 -17.57
N ILE A 275 7.98 -12.93 -17.24
CA ILE A 275 6.81 -13.28 -16.44
C ILE A 275 6.92 -12.67 -15.05
N LEU A 276 8.09 -12.75 -14.41
CA LEU A 276 8.32 -12.13 -13.10
C LEU A 276 8.15 -10.60 -13.16
N LEU A 277 8.68 -9.93 -14.20
CA LEU A 277 8.51 -8.49 -14.42
C LEU A 277 7.06 -8.05 -14.66
N LEU A 278 6.20 -8.94 -15.16
CA LEU A 278 4.78 -8.66 -15.37
C LEU A 278 3.92 -8.96 -14.13
N ALA A 279 4.39 -9.88 -13.28
CA ALA A 279 3.65 -10.37 -12.12
C ALA A 279 3.99 -9.63 -10.81
N LEU A 280 5.15 -8.97 -10.76
CA LEU A 280 5.66 -8.16 -9.64
C LEU A 280 5.53 -6.67 -9.97
#